data_AF-A0A7S0GS95-F1
#
_entry.id   AF-A0A7S0GS95-F1
#
_cell.length_a   1.000
_cell.length_b   1.000
_cell.length_c   1.000
_cell.angle_alpha   90.00
_cell.angle_beta   90.00
_cell.angle_gamma   90.00
#
_symmetry.space_group_name_H-M   'P 1'
#
loop_
_entity.id
_entity.type
_entity.pdbx_description
1 polymer ?
#
loop_
_entity_poly.entity_id
_entity_poly.type
_entity_poly.pdbx_seq_one_letter_code
_entity_poly.pdbx_strand_id
1 'polypeptide(L)'
;SRRVSLGTRGLLGECRLYLFTDIIMFCRRWRTGDDSEGGKKPWVLHQCYSLRGVCAREANPEGVFVVRASKEIFLQTNSSKKAKEWVNSINEAVEDCNVSLKRSQLQTKRNPNSGKKDEKT
;
A
#
# COMPACT_ATOMS: atom_id res chain seq x y z
N SER A 1 -6.94 11.10 2.24
CA SER A 1 -6.73 9.94 1.33
C SER A 1 -6.28 10.48 -0.02
N ARG A 2 -5.06 10.15 -0.48
CA ARG A 2 -4.55 10.56 -1.80
C ARG A 2 -4.87 9.44 -2.80
N ARG A 3 -5.80 9.68 -3.72
CA ARG A 3 -6.19 8.70 -4.76
C ARG A 3 -5.29 8.88 -5.97
N VAL A 4 -4.27 8.05 -6.10
CA VAL A 4 -3.45 7.95 -7.32
C VAL A 4 -3.76 6.62 -7.96
N SER A 5 -4.10 6.63 -9.26
CA SER A 5 -4.46 5.43 -10.03
C SER A 5 -3.63 5.43 -11.30
N LEU A 6 -2.65 4.54 -11.41
CA LEU A 6 -1.84 4.39 -12.62
C LEU A 6 -1.78 2.93 -13.03
N GLY A 7 -2.00 2.69 -14.33
CA GLY A 7 -1.79 1.40 -14.95
C GLY A 7 -0.30 1.08 -14.94
N THR A 8 0.06 -0.05 -14.35
CA THR A 8 1.41 -0.62 -14.32
C THR A 8 1.37 -1.95 -15.05
N ARG A 9 2.31 -2.24 -15.95
CA ARG A 9 2.44 -3.58 -16.55
C ARG A 9 3.40 -4.39 -15.67
N GLY A 10 2.94 -5.49 -15.10
CA GLY A 10 3.79 -6.49 -14.44
C GLY A 10 3.47 -7.88 -14.96
N LEU A 11 4.08 -8.92 -14.36
CA LEU A 11 3.72 -10.33 -14.59
C LEU A 11 2.21 -10.63 -14.38
N LEU A 12 1.48 -9.69 -13.74
CA LEU A 12 0.04 -9.72 -13.48
C LEU A 12 -0.82 -9.01 -14.55
N GLY A 13 -0.21 -8.50 -15.64
CA GLY A 13 -0.87 -7.64 -16.62
C GLY A 13 -0.97 -6.19 -16.15
N GLU A 14 -1.99 -5.46 -16.65
CA GLU A 14 -2.26 -4.10 -16.18
C GLU A 14 -2.78 -4.11 -14.73
N CYS A 15 -2.08 -3.37 -13.86
CA CYS A 15 -2.37 -3.24 -12.44
C CYS A 15 -2.58 -1.78 -12.06
N ARG A 16 -3.56 -1.48 -11.20
CA ARG A 16 -3.75 -0.20 -10.53
C ARG A 16 -3.38 -0.33 -9.07
N LEU A 17 -2.48 0.54 -8.65
CA LEU A 17 -2.05 0.64 -7.26
C LEU A 17 -2.85 1.73 -6.56
N TYR A 18 -3.36 1.46 -5.37
CA TYR A 18 -3.98 2.43 -4.48
C TYR A 18 -3.22 2.45 -3.16
N LEU A 19 -2.76 3.62 -2.74
CA LEU A 19 -2.02 3.82 -1.50
C LEU A 19 -2.90 4.59 -0.51
N PHE A 20 -3.23 3.93 0.60
CA PHE A 20 -3.95 4.52 1.73
C PHE A 20 -2.97 4.73 2.89
N THR A 21 -3.46 5.29 3.99
CA THR A 21 -2.66 5.64 5.18
C THR A 21 -1.98 4.45 5.85
N ASP A 22 -2.57 3.26 5.72
CA ASP A 22 -2.17 2.06 6.45
C ASP A 22 -2.19 0.79 5.59
N ILE A 23 -2.70 0.90 4.35
CA ILE A 23 -2.88 -0.21 3.43
C ILE A 23 -2.46 0.19 2.01
N ILE A 24 -1.85 -0.74 1.29
CA ILE A 24 -1.63 -0.66 -0.15
C ILE A 24 -2.45 -1.74 -0.86
N MET A 25 -3.18 -1.36 -1.92
CA MET A 25 -4.04 -2.25 -2.68
C MET A 25 -3.58 -2.34 -4.14
N PHE A 26 -3.51 -3.56 -4.65
CA PHE A 26 -3.17 -3.91 -6.01
C PHE A 26 -4.45 -4.43 -6.68
N CYS A 27 -4.93 -3.71 -7.68
CA CYS A 27 -6.10 -4.08 -8.45
C CYS A 27 -5.69 -4.47 -9.87
N ARG A 28 -6.35 -5.47 -10.46
CA ARG A 28 -6.15 -5.86 -11.86
C ARG A 28 -7.42 -5.67 -12.65
N ARG A 29 -7.33 -5.54 -13.98
CA ARG A 29 -8.54 -5.61 -14.81
C ARG A 29 -9.17 -7.01 -14.71
N TRP A 30 -10.48 -7.03 -14.53
CA TRP A 30 -11.27 -8.26 -14.66
C TRP A 30 -11.05 -8.86 -16.05
N ARG A 31 -10.82 -10.17 -16.14
CA ARG A 31 -10.74 -10.91 -17.40
C ARG A 31 -11.81 -12.00 -17.34
N THR A 32 -12.95 -11.80 -17.99
CA THR A 32 -13.90 -12.88 -18.32
C THR A 32 -13.46 -13.55 -19.62
N GLY A 33 -13.83 -14.82 -19.79
CA GLY A 33 -13.55 -15.62 -21.00
C GLY A 33 -14.33 -15.17 -22.25
N ASP A 34 -15.33 -14.31 -22.10
CA ASP A 34 -16.01 -13.63 -23.20
C ASP A 34 -15.47 -12.22 -23.36
N ASP A 35 -14.55 -12.06 -24.31
CA ASP A 35 -14.02 -10.78 -24.80
C ASP A 35 -14.96 -10.11 -25.82
N SER A 36 -16.19 -10.60 -25.95
CA SER A 36 -17.15 -10.29 -27.00
C SER A 36 -17.92 -8.98 -26.81
N GLU A 37 -17.85 -8.33 -25.64
CA GLU A 37 -18.46 -7.02 -25.44
C GLU A 37 -17.42 -5.93 -25.17
N GLY A 38 -17.38 -4.90 -26.03
CA GLY A 38 -16.47 -3.75 -25.99
C GLY A 38 -16.60 -2.83 -24.78
N GLY A 39 -17.04 -3.35 -23.62
CA GLY A 39 -17.16 -2.63 -22.36
C GLY A 39 -15.81 -2.42 -21.66
N LYS A 40 -15.68 -1.27 -20.96
CA LYS A 40 -14.54 -1.03 -20.06
C LYS A 40 -14.57 -2.05 -18.91
N LYS A 41 -13.67 -3.03 -18.95
CA LYS A 41 -13.57 -4.03 -17.88
C LYS A 41 -13.30 -3.39 -16.52
N PRO A 42 -14.01 -3.80 -15.45
CA PRO A 42 -13.83 -3.23 -14.12
C PRO A 42 -12.45 -3.58 -13.55
N TRP A 43 -11.99 -2.77 -12.60
CA TRP A 43 -10.81 -3.06 -11.79
C TRP A 43 -11.26 -3.82 -10.55
N VAL A 44 -10.69 -4.99 -10.34
CA VAL A 44 -10.97 -5.82 -9.16
C VAL A 44 -9.76 -5.87 -8.25
N LEU A 45 -10.03 -5.90 -6.95
CA LEU A 45 -9.00 -6.12 -5.94
C LEU A 45 -8.33 -7.47 -6.20
N HIS A 46 -7.00 -7.45 -6.31
CA HIS A 46 -6.21 -8.67 -6.47
C HIS A 46 -5.45 -9.01 -5.19
N GLN A 47 -4.74 -8.03 -4.62
CA GLN A 47 -3.97 -8.20 -3.38
C GLN A 47 -4.04 -6.90 -2.57
N CYS A 48 -3.99 -7.00 -1.25
CA CYS A 48 -3.78 -5.86 -0.37
C CYS A 48 -2.81 -6.23 0.76
N TYR A 49 -2.07 -5.24 1.23
CA TYR A 49 -1.12 -5.41 2.33
C TYR A 49 -1.23 -4.24 3.29
N SER A 50 -1.13 -4.50 4.58
CA SER A 50 -0.81 -3.44 5.53
C SER A 50 0.54 -2.84 5.18
N LEU A 51 0.70 -1.52 5.34
CA LEU A 51 1.98 -0.84 5.16
C LEU A 51 3.04 -1.24 6.19
N ARG A 52 2.65 -1.95 7.26
CA ARG A 52 3.59 -2.49 8.25
C ARG A 52 4.57 -3.45 7.59
N GLY A 53 5.84 -3.10 7.61
CA GLY A 53 6.91 -3.92 7.01
C GLY A 53 6.95 -3.90 5.48
N VAL A 54 6.19 -3.01 4.84
CA VAL A 54 6.31 -2.78 3.40
C VAL A 54 7.52 -1.89 3.12
N CYS A 55 8.25 -2.17 2.04
CA CYS A 55 9.23 -1.23 1.50
C CYS A 55 9.18 -1.19 -0.02
N ALA A 56 9.51 -0.04 -0.60
CA ALA A 56 9.61 0.13 -2.04
C ALA A 56 11.02 0.55 -2.45
N ARG A 57 11.50 0.04 -3.59
CA ARG A 57 12.78 0.41 -4.19
C ARG A 57 12.72 0.45 -5.71
N GLU A 58 13.51 1.31 -6.34
CA GLU A 58 13.72 1.27 -7.79
C GLU A 58 14.44 -0.03 -8.17
N ALA A 59 14.17 -0.54 -9.37
CA ALA A 59 14.81 -1.74 -9.91
C ALA A 59 15.25 -1.50 -11.35
N ASN A 60 16.21 -2.30 -11.81
CA ASN A 60 16.59 -2.32 -13.23
C ASN A 60 15.71 -3.32 -13.98
N PRO A 61 15.23 -2.99 -15.21
CA PRO A 61 15.53 -1.79 -16.01
C PRO A 61 14.77 -0.52 -15.58
N GLU A 62 15.17 0.64 -16.11
CA GLU A 62 14.52 1.92 -15.82
C GLU A 62 12.98 1.88 -15.95
N GLY A 63 12.30 2.58 -15.04
CA GLY A 63 10.84 2.58 -14.97
C GLY A 63 10.24 1.37 -14.26
N VAL A 64 11.07 0.46 -13.73
CA VAL A 64 10.63 -0.63 -12.86
C VAL A 64 10.90 -0.27 -11.40
N PHE A 65 9.96 -0.61 -10.53
CA PHE A 65 10.15 -0.58 -9.09
C PHE A 65 9.57 -1.84 -8.44
N VAL A 66 10.08 -2.15 -7.25
CA VAL A 66 9.71 -3.33 -6.48
C VAL A 66 9.05 -2.87 -5.19
N VAL A 67 7.89 -3.44 -4.90
CA VAL A 67 7.26 -3.36 -3.58
C VAL A 67 7.46 -4.70 -2.88
N ARG A 68 8.18 -4.70 -1.76
CA ARG A 68 8.34 -5.86 -0.90
C ARG A 68 7.32 -5.75 0.23
N ALA A 69 6.42 -6.72 0.30
CA ALA A 69 5.50 -6.94 1.41
C ALA A 69 5.76 -8.36 1.97
N SER A 70 4.76 -9.25 1.91
CA SER A 70 4.97 -10.70 2.13
C SER A 70 5.80 -11.37 1.03
N LYS A 71 5.78 -10.78 -0.17
CA LYS A 71 6.57 -11.18 -1.35
C LYS A 71 7.02 -9.93 -2.10
N GLU A 72 7.96 -10.10 -3.03
CA GLU A 72 8.36 -9.03 -3.92
C GLU A 72 7.40 -8.92 -5.11
N ILE A 73 6.97 -7.70 -5.41
CA ILE A 73 6.05 -7.38 -6.50
C ILE A 73 6.72 -6.37 -7.41
N PHE A 74 7.01 -6.80 -8.64
CA PHE A 74 7.64 -5.98 -9.67
C PHE A 74 6.57 -5.21 -10.45
N LEU A 75 6.73 -3.89 -10.53
CA LEU A 75 5.80 -2.98 -11.21
C LEU A 75 6.56 -2.13 -12.22
N GLN A 76 6.09 -2.12 -13.46
CA GLN A 76 6.61 -1.24 -14.50
C GLN A 76 5.69 -0.04 -14.70
N THR A 77 6.26 1.15 -14.72
CA THR A 77 5.61 2.40 -15.12
C THR A 77 6.03 2.77 -16.55
N ASN A 78 5.45 3.86 -17.08
CA ASN A 78 5.86 4.39 -18.38
C ASN A 78 7.09 5.31 -18.33
N SER A 79 7.68 5.55 -17.15
CA SER A 79 8.91 6.34 -17.00
C SER A 79 9.61 6.14 -15.66
N SER A 80 10.94 6.23 -15.64
CA SER A 80 11.77 6.20 -14.42
C SER A 80 11.32 7.23 -13.39
N LYS A 81 11.00 8.46 -13.82
CA LYS A 81 10.46 9.52 -12.95
C LYS A 81 9.23 9.04 -12.15
N LYS A 82 8.28 8.37 -12.80
CA LYS A 82 7.09 7.85 -12.10
C LYS A 82 7.41 6.69 -11.18
N ALA A 83 8.34 5.82 -11.55
CA ALA A 83 8.78 4.75 -10.67
C ALA A 83 9.36 5.32 -9.36
N LYS A 84 10.21 6.35 -9.48
CA LYS A 84 10.78 7.07 -8.34
C LYS A 84 9.73 7.78 -7.48
N GLU A 85 8.77 8.47 -8.10
CA GLU A 85 7.65 9.12 -7.39
C GLU A 85 6.83 8.11 -6.56
N TRP A 86 6.58 6.92 -7.11
CA TRP A 86 5.90 5.83 -6.38
C TRP A 86 6.72 5.29 -5.23
N VAL A 87 8.00 5.03 -5.44
CA VAL A 87 8.93 4.57 -4.39
C VAL A 87 8.92 5.55 -3.23
N ASN A 88 9.08 6.85 -3.51
CA ASN A 88 9.06 7.89 -2.50
C ASN A 88 7.71 7.95 -1.77
N SER A 89 6.59 7.94 -2.50
CA SER A 89 5.25 8.02 -1.92
C SER A 89 4.93 6.83 -1.01
N ILE A 90 5.32 5.61 -1.41
CA ILE A 90 5.10 4.40 -0.61
C ILE A 90 5.94 4.46 0.66
N ASN A 91 7.22 4.82 0.55
CA ASN A 91 8.11 4.87 1.71
C ASN A 91 7.72 5.99 2.69
N GLU A 92 7.24 7.14 2.19
CA GLU A 92 6.65 8.21 3.01
C GLU A 92 5.43 7.69 3.79
N ALA A 93 4.49 7.02 3.12
CA ALA A 93 3.31 6.46 3.77
C ALA A 93 3.64 5.36 4.79
N VAL A 94 4.68 4.56 4.54
CA VAL A 94 5.18 3.56 5.50
C VAL A 94 5.74 4.24 6.74
N GLU A 95 6.51 5.32 6.58
CA GLU A 95 7.06 6.06 7.72
C GLU A 95 5.95 6.71 8.55
N ASP A 96 4.97 7.34 7.90
CA ASP A 96 3.79 7.89 8.58
C ASP A 96 3.02 6.81 9.36
N CYS A 97 2.85 5.62 8.77
CA CYS A 97 2.25 4.47 9.43
C CYS A 97 3.05 4.06 10.69
N ASN A 98 4.38 3.99 10.59
CA ASN A 98 5.26 3.62 11.71
C ASN A 98 5.25 4.66 12.83
N VAL A 99 5.25 5.96 12.51
CA VAL A 99 5.16 7.04 13.49
C VAL A 99 3.82 6.99 14.24
N SER A 100 2.72 6.78 13.51
CA SER A 100 1.39 6.63 14.11
C SER A 100 1.34 5.46 15.10
N LEU A 101 1.93 4.31 14.74
CA LEU A 101 1.99 3.13 15.62
C LEU A 101 2.80 3.39 16.90
N LYS A 102 3.96 4.04 16.79
CA LYS A 102 4.79 4.40 17.96
C LYS A 102 4.01 5.32 18.92
N ARG A 103 3.25 6.28 18.39
CA ARG A 103 2.40 7.17 19.22
C ARG A 103 1.31 6.39 19.97
N SER A 104 0.63 5.45 19.31
CA SER A 104 -0.40 4.63 19.96
C SER A 104 0.16 3.73 21.07
N GLN A 105 1.35 3.16 20.88
CA GLN A 105 2.02 2.31 21.89
C GLN A 105 2.45 3.10 23.15
N LEU A 106 2.84 4.37 22.98
CA LEU A 106 3.18 5.26 24.10
C LEU A 106 1.95 5.65 24.93
N GLN A 107 0.79 5.80 24.31
CA GLN A 107 -0.45 6.11 25.01
C GLN A 107 -1.00 4.91 25.80
N THR A 108 -0.86 3.69 25.28
CA THR A 108 -1.31 2.48 25.97
C THR A 108 -0.48 2.16 27.22
N LYS A 109 0.81 2.55 27.25
CA LYS A 109 1.64 2.42 28.46
C LYS A 109 1.31 3.43 29.58
N ARG A 110 0.49 4.45 29.32
CA ARG A 110 0.13 5.47 30.32
C ARG A 110 -1.09 5.12 31.19
N ASN A 111 -1.63 3.90 31.12
CA ASN A 111 -2.72 3.50 32.02
C ASN A 111 -2.56 2.10 32.63
N PRO A 112 -1.69 1.94 33.65
CA PRO A 112 -1.84 0.89 34.65
C PRO A 112 -2.32 1.52 35.98
N ASN A 113 -3.60 1.38 36.30
CA ASN A 113 -4.16 1.54 37.67
C ASN A 113 -3.91 2.87 38.43
N SER A 114 -4.48 4.00 38.00
CA SER A 114 -4.74 5.15 38.91
C SER A 114 -6.17 5.17 39.47
N GLY A 115 -6.87 4.03 39.42
CA GLY A 115 -8.23 3.85 39.91
C GLY A 115 -8.31 2.97 41.17
N LYS A 116 -7.75 3.44 42.29
CA LYS A 116 -8.27 3.14 43.63
C LYS A 116 -8.23 4.43 44.43
N LYS A 117 -9.25 5.26 44.21
CA LYS A 117 -9.69 6.27 45.17
C LYS A 117 -10.33 5.54 46.34
N ASP A 118 -10.02 6.02 47.53
CA ASP A 118 -10.55 5.60 48.81
C ASP A 118 -12.07 5.54 48.83
N GLU A 119 -12.63 4.48 49.42
CA GLU A 119 -14.00 4.52 49.92
C GLU A 119 -14.13 3.71 51.22
N LYS A 120 -14.21 4.46 52.33
CA LYS A 120 -14.85 4.19 53.64
C LYS A 120 -14.78 2.75 54.20
N THR A 121 -14.07 2.58 55.32
CA THR A 121 -14.70 2.43 56.66
C THR A 121 -13.69 2.69 57.77
#